data_AF-A0A845LIR2-F1
#
_entry.id   AF-A0A845LIR2-F1
#
_cell.length_a   1.000
_cell.length_b   1.000
_cell.length_c   1.000
_cell.angle_alpha   90.00
_cell.angle_beta   90.00
_cell.angle_gamma   90.00
#
_symmetry.space_group_name_H-M   'P 1'
#
loop_
_entity.id
_entity.type
_entity.pdbx_description
1 polymer ?
#
loop_
_entity_poly.entity_id
_entity_poly.type
_entity_poly.pdbx_seq_one_letter_code
_entity_poly.pdbx_strand_id
1 'polypeptide(L)'
;MEKKTKTIIKDVFIANDGTEFYNEDDCLCYEEEKKQENLEREIEERLGIKTQANFPAMLNNRYKHEYKLFLIRNEKDLDFFVKTYEYWFTQLENYHQVDKETFVYPDVLCILDFPTGGEEHRLYRMSQLCNQFNAFIDEVSSVVNEKME
;
A
#
# COMPACT_ATOMS: atom_id res chain seq x y z
N MET A 1 62.60 8.43 11.64
CA MET A 1 61.35 7.86 11.08
C MET A 1 60.86 8.82 10.01
N GLU A 2 60.96 8.45 8.74
CA GLU A 2 60.45 9.29 7.65
C GLU A 2 58.91 9.28 7.66
N LYS A 3 58.31 10.47 7.62
CA LYS A 3 56.85 10.62 7.42
C LYS A 3 56.53 10.30 5.96
N LYS A 4 55.77 9.23 5.72
CA LYS A 4 55.16 8.96 4.42
C LYS A 4 53.80 9.64 4.36
N THR A 5 53.65 10.62 3.48
CA THR A 5 52.34 11.21 3.15
C THR A 5 51.62 10.29 2.19
N LYS A 6 50.38 9.90 2.51
CA LYS A 6 49.49 9.18 1.60
C LYS A 6 48.32 10.09 1.24
N THR A 7 48.08 10.28 -0.05
CA THR A 7 46.88 10.94 -0.57
C THR A 7 45.84 9.86 -0.87
N ILE A 8 44.61 10.05 -0.40
CA ILE A 8 43.46 9.18 -0.71
C ILE A 8 42.48 10.03 -1.51
N ILE A 9 42.14 9.57 -2.71
CA ILE A 9 41.07 10.14 -3.54
C ILE A 9 39.83 9.28 -3.31
N LYS A 10 38.68 9.90 -3.08
CA LYS A 10 37.38 9.24 -2.95
C LYS A 10 36.36 9.99 -3.81
N ASP A 11 35.54 9.23 -4.50
CA ASP A 11 34.36 9.75 -5.16
C ASP A 11 33.21 9.85 -4.14
N VAL A 12 32.43 10.92 -4.22
CA VAL A 12 31.26 11.17 -3.38
C VAL A 12 30.09 11.46 -4.30
N PHE A 13 28.98 10.77 -4.08
CA PHE A 13 27.73 10.93 -4.80
C PHE A 13 26.78 11.76 -3.94
N ILE A 14 26.08 12.72 -4.52
CA ILE A 14 25.24 13.67 -3.77
C ILE A 14 23.81 13.58 -4.29
N ALA A 15 22.88 13.25 -3.40
CA ALA A 15 21.45 13.25 -3.67
C ALA A 15 20.91 14.66 -3.94
N ASN A 16 19.70 14.78 -4.49
CA ASN A 16 19.04 16.04 -4.81
C ASN A 16 18.81 16.93 -3.57
N ASP A 17 18.71 16.33 -2.38
CA ASP A 17 18.58 17.04 -1.11
C ASP A 17 19.92 17.41 -0.46
N GLY A 18 21.05 17.02 -1.07
CA GLY A 18 22.40 17.28 -0.57
C GLY A 18 22.99 16.16 0.29
N THR A 19 22.29 15.03 0.47
CA THR A 19 22.82 13.88 1.21
C THR A 19 23.99 13.24 0.46
N GLU A 20 25.11 13.02 1.14
CA GLU A 20 26.33 12.45 0.55
C GLU A 20 26.44 10.94 0.76
N PHE A 21 26.83 10.23 -0.29
CA PHE A 21 27.04 8.80 -0.35
C PHE A 21 28.43 8.48 -0.92
N TYR A 22 29.01 7.36 -0.50
CA TYR A 22 30.30 6.87 -1.01
C TYR A 22 30.14 5.75 -2.05
N ASN A 23 28.88 5.41 -2.37
CA ASN A 23 28.47 4.42 -3.35
C ASN A 23 27.35 5.02 -4.21
N GLU A 24 27.43 4.86 -5.52
CA GLU A 24 26.43 5.35 -6.47
C GLU A 24 25.09 4.65 -6.28
N ASP A 25 25.12 3.32 -6.07
CA ASP A 25 23.92 2.50 -5.91
C ASP A 25 23.12 2.94 -4.67
N ASP A 26 23.79 3.22 -3.55
CA ASP A 26 23.15 3.69 -2.32
C ASP A 26 22.45 5.04 -2.53
N CYS A 27 23.08 5.94 -3.30
CA CYS A 27 22.52 7.24 -3.64
C CYS A 27 21.27 7.10 -4.52
N LEU A 28 21.29 6.19 -5.49
CA LEU A 28 20.15 5.93 -6.37
C LEU A 28 18.99 5.29 -5.60
N CYS A 29 19.28 4.31 -4.74
CA CYS A 29 18.27 3.69 -3.87
C CYS A 29 17.59 4.74 -2.97
N TYR A 30 18.37 5.63 -2.35
CA TYR A 30 17.83 6.70 -1.53
C TYR A 30 16.87 7.63 -2.29
N GLU A 31 17.23 8.03 -3.51
CA GLU A 31 16.39 8.89 -4.34
C GLU A 31 15.06 8.22 -4.74
N GLU A 32 15.08 6.93 -5.07
CA GLU A 32 13.87 6.18 -5.38
C GLU A 32 12.97 5.99 -4.15
N GLU A 33 13.54 5.68 -2.98
CA GLU A 33 12.78 5.64 -1.71
C GLU A 33 12.12 6.99 -1.41
N LYS A 34 12.84 8.11 -1.60
CA LYS A 34 12.29 9.45 -1.40
C LYS A 34 11.16 9.79 -2.38
N LYS A 35 11.29 9.41 -3.65
CA LYS A 35 10.21 9.58 -4.63
C LYS A 35 8.98 8.78 -4.22
N GLN A 36 9.18 7.54 -3.77
CA GLN A 36 8.11 6.67 -3.32
C GLN A 36 7.39 7.22 -2.08
N GLU A 37 8.13 7.68 -1.06
CA GLU A 37 7.58 8.35 0.12
C GLU A 37 6.74 9.59 -0.23
N ASN A 38 7.17 10.37 -1.23
CA ASN A 38 6.43 11.55 -1.66
C ASN A 38 5.14 11.19 -2.40
N LEU A 39 5.16 10.16 -3.26
CA LEU A 39 3.97 9.65 -3.94
C LEU A 39 2.95 9.12 -2.94
N GLU A 40 3.39 8.38 -1.93
CA GLU A 40 2.52 7.87 -0.86
C GLU A 40 1.84 8.99 -0.07
N ARG A 41 2.59 10.05 0.25
CA ARG A 41 2.01 11.21 0.94
C ARG A 41 0.96 11.89 0.07
N GLU A 42 1.27 12.11 -1.21
CA GLU A 42 0.37 12.77 -2.14
C GLU A 42 -0.93 11.97 -2.34
N ILE A 43 -0.84 10.64 -2.47
CA ILE A 43 -2.05 9.82 -2.63
C ILE A 43 -2.89 9.74 -1.36
N GLU A 44 -2.26 9.67 -0.19
CA GLU A 44 -2.98 9.70 1.09
C GLU A 44 -3.70 11.04 1.30
N GLU A 45 -3.09 12.14 0.92
CA GLU A 45 -3.73 13.47 0.99
C GLU A 45 -4.88 13.60 -0.01
N ARG A 46 -4.72 13.07 -1.22
CA ARG A 46 -5.67 13.27 -2.32
C ARG A 46 -6.84 12.30 -2.32
N LEU A 47 -6.59 11.03 -2.01
CA LEU A 47 -7.54 9.92 -2.12
C LEU A 47 -7.80 9.23 -0.78
N GLY A 48 -6.93 9.42 0.22
CA GLY A 48 -7.03 8.75 1.49
C GLY A 48 -8.30 9.08 2.28
N ILE A 49 -8.94 8.05 2.82
CA ILE A 49 -10.08 8.18 3.72
C ILE A 49 -9.58 7.97 5.14
N LYS A 50 -9.69 9.02 5.97
CA LYS A 50 -9.45 8.91 7.41
C LYS A 50 -10.73 8.38 8.07
N THR A 51 -10.64 7.20 8.66
CA THR A 51 -11.73 6.64 9.46
C THR A 51 -11.32 6.60 10.92
N GLN A 52 -12.28 6.81 11.83
CA GLN A 52 -12.12 6.47 13.24
C GLN A 52 -12.44 4.99 13.52
N ALA A 53 -12.81 4.23 12.48
CA ALA A 53 -13.03 2.81 12.64
C ALA A 53 -11.73 2.22 13.17
N ASN A 54 -11.85 1.32 14.14
CA ASN A 54 -10.79 0.42 14.52
C ASN A 54 -11.20 -0.93 13.92
N PHE A 55 -10.89 -1.16 12.63
CA PHE A 55 -10.90 -2.50 12.05
C PHE A 55 -10.06 -3.56 12.82
N PRO A 56 -9.08 -3.24 13.72
CA PRO A 56 -8.26 -4.24 14.42
C PRO A 56 -8.96 -5.14 15.44
N ALA A 57 -10.29 -5.16 15.56
CA ALA A 57 -10.96 -6.03 16.54
C ALA A 57 -11.65 -7.27 15.94
N MET A 58 -11.81 -7.36 14.61
CA MET A 58 -12.61 -8.46 14.03
C MET A 58 -11.85 -9.77 13.81
N LEU A 59 -10.51 -9.74 13.73
CA LEU A 59 -9.72 -10.95 13.42
C LEU A 59 -8.73 -11.35 14.53
N ASN A 60 -8.05 -10.40 15.19
CA ASN A 60 -7.18 -10.72 16.33
C ASN A 60 -6.74 -9.48 17.13
N ASN A 61 -7.15 -9.36 18.40
CA ASN A 61 -6.72 -8.26 19.28
C ASN A 61 -5.21 -8.27 19.63
N ARG A 62 -4.47 -9.32 19.24
CA ARG A 62 -3.03 -9.47 19.55
C ARG A 62 -2.11 -8.89 18.47
N TYR A 63 -2.61 -8.61 17.28
CA TYR A 63 -1.82 -8.08 16.16
C TYR A 63 -2.30 -6.69 15.80
N LYS A 64 -1.34 -5.75 15.67
CA LYS A 64 -1.62 -4.43 15.11
C LYS A 64 -1.71 -4.58 13.60
N HIS A 65 -2.91 -4.81 13.10
CA HIS A 65 -3.18 -4.72 11.67
C HIS A 65 -3.33 -3.24 11.32
N GLU A 66 -2.49 -2.75 10.42
CA GLU A 66 -2.60 -1.40 9.84
C GLU A 66 -3.36 -1.48 8.52
N TYR A 67 -4.25 -0.53 8.25
CA TYR A 67 -4.96 -0.48 6.98
C TYR A 67 -5.09 0.95 6.47
N LYS A 68 -5.09 1.07 5.15
CA LYS A 68 -5.25 2.34 4.43
C LYS A 68 -6.41 2.21 3.45
N LEU A 69 -7.25 3.25 3.39
CA LEU A 69 -8.45 3.29 2.56
C LEU A 69 -8.34 4.44 1.57
N PHE A 70 -8.68 4.19 0.31
CA PHE A 70 -8.57 5.17 -0.77
C PHE A 70 -9.87 5.24 -1.57
N LEU A 71 -10.44 6.44 -1.71
CA LEU A 71 -11.62 6.67 -2.54
C LEU A 71 -11.21 6.83 -4.00
N ILE A 72 -11.56 5.85 -4.82
CA ILE A 72 -11.28 5.86 -6.26
C ILE A 72 -12.54 6.32 -7.00
N ARG A 73 -12.53 7.56 -7.48
CA ARG A 73 -13.73 8.18 -8.10
C ARG A 73 -13.81 7.97 -9.60
N ASN A 74 -12.68 7.70 -10.24
CA ASN A 74 -12.55 7.58 -11.69
C ASN A 74 -11.21 6.90 -12.03
N GLU A 75 -11.01 6.64 -13.32
CA GLU A 75 -9.81 5.99 -13.84
C GLU A 75 -8.52 6.74 -13.51
N LYS A 76 -8.51 8.08 -13.49
CA LYS A 76 -7.30 8.85 -13.13
C LYS A 76 -6.89 8.66 -11.67
N ASP A 77 -7.87 8.51 -10.78
CA ASP A 77 -7.60 8.20 -9.38
C ASP A 77 -7.07 6.76 -9.24
N LEU A 78 -7.56 5.82 -10.06
CA LEU A 78 -7.06 4.44 -10.10
C LEU A 78 -5.63 4.35 -10.64
N ASP A 79 -5.34 5.06 -11.74
CA ASP A 79 -3.98 5.17 -12.32
C ASP A 79 -2.99 5.71 -11.31
N PHE A 80 -3.40 6.75 -10.56
CA PHE A 80 -2.55 7.31 -9.53
C PHE A 80 -2.32 6.31 -8.39
N PHE A 81 -3.35 5.56 -8.00
CA PHE A 81 -3.23 4.48 -7.02
C PHE A 81 -2.28 3.37 -7.44
N VAL A 82 -2.46 2.85 -8.64
CA VAL A 82 -1.59 1.80 -9.20
C VAL A 82 -0.15 2.29 -9.24
N LYS A 83 0.10 3.46 -9.85
CA LYS A 83 1.45 4.03 -9.95
C LYS A 83 2.12 4.17 -8.58
N THR A 84 1.39 4.64 -7.58
CA THR A 84 1.96 4.85 -6.25
C THR A 84 2.27 3.54 -5.54
N TYR A 85 1.45 2.50 -5.68
CA TYR A 85 1.64 1.27 -4.91
C TYR A 85 2.30 0.11 -5.70
N GLU A 86 2.49 0.24 -7.01
CA GLU A 86 3.11 -0.78 -7.87
C GLU A 86 4.47 -1.23 -7.36
N TYR A 87 5.25 -0.31 -6.78
CA TYR A 87 6.54 -0.63 -6.16
C TYR A 87 6.41 -1.66 -5.02
N TRP A 88 5.35 -1.55 -4.21
CA TRP A 88 5.10 -2.42 -3.06
C TRP A 88 4.47 -3.76 -3.43
N PHE A 89 3.60 -3.74 -4.43
CA PHE A 89 2.90 -4.91 -4.93
C PHE A 89 3.30 -5.08 -6.38
N THR A 90 4.43 -5.74 -6.59
CA THR A 90 4.98 -6.01 -7.92
C THR A 90 3.86 -6.49 -8.84
N GLN A 91 3.61 -5.76 -9.93
CA GLN A 91 2.53 -6.01 -10.89
C GLN A 91 1.10 -5.79 -10.36
N LEU A 92 0.87 -4.69 -9.62
CA LEU A 92 -0.46 -4.29 -9.18
C LEU A 92 -1.51 -4.28 -10.28
N GLU A 93 -1.15 -3.86 -11.50
CA GLU A 93 -2.04 -3.87 -12.67
C GLU A 93 -2.62 -5.25 -12.99
N ASN A 94 -1.92 -6.32 -12.60
CA ASN A 94 -2.39 -7.70 -12.79
C ASN A 94 -3.37 -8.16 -11.68
N TYR A 95 -3.58 -7.34 -10.64
CA TYR A 95 -4.55 -7.67 -9.59
C TYR A 95 -5.96 -7.33 -10.06
N HIS A 96 -6.85 -8.32 -9.95
CA HIS A 96 -8.27 -8.16 -10.26
C HIS A 96 -8.96 -7.02 -9.46
N GLN A 97 -8.37 -6.59 -8.34
CA GLN A 97 -8.88 -5.47 -7.55
C GLN A 97 -8.70 -4.10 -8.22
N VAL A 98 -7.75 -3.96 -9.15
CA VAL A 98 -7.46 -2.70 -9.88
C VAL A 98 -7.57 -2.85 -11.39
N ASP A 99 -8.08 -4.00 -11.85
CA ASP A 99 -8.35 -4.25 -13.26
C ASP A 99 -9.41 -3.27 -13.78
N LYS A 100 -8.97 -2.36 -14.66
CA LYS A 100 -9.80 -1.29 -15.24
C LYS A 100 -11.00 -1.81 -16.02
N GLU A 101 -10.92 -3.00 -16.62
CA GLU A 101 -12.04 -3.57 -17.39
C GLU A 101 -13.20 -3.98 -16.48
N THR A 102 -12.89 -4.32 -15.22
CA THR A 102 -13.87 -4.80 -14.25
C THR A 102 -14.08 -3.84 -13.07
N PHE A 103 -13.37 -2.72 -13.02
CA PHE A 103 -13.50 -1.72 -11.96
C PHE A 103 -14.75 -0.84 -12.18
N VAL A 104 -15.61 -0.79 -11.16
CA VAL A 104 -16.81 0.07 -11.18
C VAL A 104 -16.58 1.26 -10.26
N TYR A 105 -16.65 2.47 -10.82
CA TYR A 105 -16.46 3.71 -10.07
C TYR A 105 -17.79 4.29 -9.56
N PRO A 106 -17.81 4.99 -8.41
CA PRO A 106 -16.72 5.08 -7.43
C PRO A 106 -16.65 3.83 -6.54
N ASP A 107 -15.46 3.47 -6.08
CA ASP A 107 -15.26 2.42 -5.07
C ASP A 107 -14.11 2.77 -4.12
N VAL A 108 -13.96 2.00 -3.04
CA VAL A 108 -12.90 2.16 -2.06
C VAL A 108 -11.94 0.98 -2.16
N LEU A 109 -10.66 1.31 -2.34
CA LEU A 109 -9.57 0.35 -2.21
C LEU A 109 -9.04 0.34 -0.78
N CYS A 110 -8.87 -0.86 -0.23
CA CYS A 110 -8.37 -1.12 1.11
C CYS A 110 -7.07 -1.92 1.02
N ILE A 111 -5.98 -1.32 1.49
CA ILE A 111 -4.73 -2.03 1.75
C ILE A 111 -4.74 -2.50 3.20
N LEU A 112 -4.56 -3.80 3.44
CA LEU A 112 -4.38 -4.39 4.77
C LEU A 112 -2.92 -4.78 4.99
N ASP A 113 -2.50 -4.67 6.26
CA ASP A 113 -1.20 -5.11 6.80
C ASP A 113 0.01 -4.33 6.28
N PHE A 114 -0.18 -3.08 5.90
CA PHE A 114 0.89 -2.16 5.47
C PHE A 114 1.22 -1.15 6.58
N PRO A 115 2.50 -0.92 6.96
CA PRO A 115 3.76 -1.53 6.51
C PRO A 115 4.35 -2.55 7.52
N THR A 116 3.76 -2.68 8.71
CA THR A 116 4.30 -3.50 9.82
C THR A 116 3.69 -4.90 9.94
N GLY A 117 2.76 -5.26 9.04
CA GLY A 117 2.08 -6.55 9.03
C GLY A 117 2.96 -7.64 8.41
N GLY A 118 2.98 -8.81 9.02
CA GLY A 118 3.91 -9.90 8.69
C GLY A 118 3.77 -10.46 7.27
N GLU A 119 4.48 -9.84 6.33
CA GLU A 119 4.83 -10.30 4.99
C GLU A 119 3.68 -10.48 3.96
N GLU A 120 2.41 -10.37 4.35
CA GLU A 120 1.28 -10.49 3.42
C GLU A 120 0.43 -9.21 3.35
N HIS A 121 0.93 -8.20 2.63
CA HIS A 121 0.07 -7.08 2.26
C HIS A 121 -1.05 -7.56 1.34
N ARG A 122 -2.29 -7.14 1.61
CA ARG A 122 -3.45 -7.52 0.79
C ARG A 122 -4.22 -6.31 0.32
N LEU A 123 -4.67 -6.36 -0.93
CA LEU A 123 -5.52 -5.35 -1.52
C LEU A 123 -6.94 -5.90 -1.69
N TYR A 124 -7.93 -5.08 -1.32
CA TYR A 124 -9.34 -5.40 -1.45
C TYR A 124 -10.13 -4.22 -2.01
N ARG A 125 -11.09 -4.49 -2.89
CA ARG A 125 -12.21 -3.58 -3.14
C ARG A 125 -13.28 -3.77 -2.07
N MET A 126 -13.70 -2.66 -1.47
CA MET A 126 -14.71 -2.69 -0.41
C MET A 126 -16.06 -3.19 -0.92
N SER A 127 -16.46 -2.80 -2.14
CA SER A 127 -17.71 -3.31 -2.74
C SER A 127 -17.72 -4.84 -2.82
N GLN A 128 -16.62 -5.44 -3.28
CA GLN A 128 -16.48 -6.89 -3.38
C GLN A 128 -16.51 -7.57 -2.01
N LEU A 129 -15.81 -7.01 -1.01
CA LEU A 129 -15.85 -7.52 0.37
C LEU A 129 -17.26 -7.47 0.95
N CYS A 130 -17.97 -6.34 0.78
CA CYS A 130 -19.34 -6.20 1.26
C CYS A 130 -20.29 -7.21 0.58
N ASN A 131 -20.13 -7.43 -0.72
CA ASN A 131 -20.94 -8.40 -1.46
C ASN A 131 -20.69 -9.84 -0.97
N GLN A 132 -19.44 -10.21 -0.76
CA GLN A 132 -19.07 -11.53 -0.21
C GLN A 132 -19.64 -11.72 1.20
N PHE A 133 -19.57 -10.67 2.03
CA PHE A 133 -20.09 -10.72 3.39
C PHE A 133 -21.62 -10.83 3.43
N ASN A 134 -22.33 -10.09 2.57
CA ASN A 134 -23.78 -10.19 2.47
C ASN A 134 -24.21 -11.58 2.00
N ALA A 135 -23.56 -12.13 0.97
CA ALA A 135 -23.85 -13.49 0.50
C ALA A 135 -23.63 -14.55 1.60
N PHE A 136 -22.57 -14.38 2.40
CA PHE A 136 -22.32 -15.24 3.56
C PHE A 136 -23.44 -15.13 4.62
N ILE A 137 -23.90 -13.91 4.93
CA ILE A 137 -25.02 -13.71 5.86
C ILE A 137 -26.28 -14.40 5.36
N ASP A 138 -26.61 -14.24 4.07
CA ASP A 138 -27.80 -14.83 3.48
C ASP A 138 -27.79 -16.37 3.59
N GLU A 139 -26.65 -17.00 3.33
CA GLU A 139 -26.47 -18.45 3.50
C GLU A 139 -26.66 -18.87 4.96
N VAL A 140 -26.03 -18.18 5.90
CA VAL A 140 -26.15 -18.47 7.34
C VAL A 140 -27.60 -18.30 7.79
N SER A 141 -28.28 -17.24 7.38
CA SER A 141 -29.69 -16.99 7.71
C SER A 141 -30.61 -18.09 7.18
N SER A 142 -30.38 -18.56 5.95
CA SER A 142 -31.13 -19.69 5.38
C SER A 142 -30.99 -20.95 6.25
N VAL A 143 -29.75 -21.32 6.60
CA VAL A 143 -29.46 -22.51 7.42
C VAL A 143 -30.04 -22.40 8.83
N VAL A 144 -30.05 -21.20 9.42
CA VAL A 144 -30.64 -20.98 10.75
C VAL A 144 -32.16 -21.15 10.69
N ASN A 145 -32.83 -20.58 9.69
CA ASN A 145 -34.29 -20.70 9.55
C ASN A 145 -34.71 -22.17 9.36
N GLU A 146 -34.00 -22.94 8.53
CA GLU A 146 -34.26 -24.38 8.35
C GLU A 146 -34.11 -25.20 9.65
N LYS A 147 -33.29 -24.73 10.59
CA LYS A 147 -33.11 -25.40 11.90
C LYS A 147 -34.12 -24.95 12.96
N MET A 148 -34.85 -23.88 12.71
CA MET A 148 -35.88 -23.35 13.61
C MET A 148 -37.29 -23.80 13.23
N GLU A 149 -37.47 -24.37 12.03
CA GLU A 149 -38.67 -25.09 11.57
C GLU A 149 -38.64 -26.58 11.96
#